data_AF-A0AA35V6V1-F1
#
_entry.id   AF-A0AA35V6V1-F1
#
_cell.length_a   1.000
_cell.length_b   1.000
_cell.length_c   1.000
_cell.angle_alpha   90.00
_cell.angle_beta   90.00
_cell.angle_gamma   90.00
#
_symmetry.space_group_name_H-M   'P 1'
#
loop_
_entity.id
_entity.type
_entity.pdbx_description
1 polymer ?
#
loop_
_entity_poly.entity_id
_entity_poly.type
_entity_poly.pdbx_seq_one_letter_code
_entity_poly.pdbx_strand_id
1 'polypeptide(L)'
;MSDELISKLNDAIKTGEILSVIYHGGSQPGSVRQLSPIKVTSREVRGIDISSNEVKTFLVAKMELANSTSSPKQYDPSTKSGSLEPATIREAYQGQVEKLKELGWYVGLEKDAISLHRYFKNGKIRKGADVVIAKYDDNPSRPFYVYGPSLASARTFGKLSSAMELFNEESKTHAPNNKT
;
A
#
# COMPACT_ATOMS: atom_id res chain seq x y z
N MET A 1 19.00 -7.09 -15.46
CA MET A 1 17.90 -7.92 -14.93
C MET A 1 16.53 -7.49 -15.46
N SER A 2 16.23 -6.19 -15.57
CA SER A 2 14.96 -5.70 -16.16
C SER A 2 14.73 -6.17 -17.60
N ASP A 3 15.77 -6.19 -18.43
CA ASP A 3 15.62 -6.38 -19.87
C ASP A 3 15.31 -7.83 -20.23
N GLU A 4 15.90 -8.80 -19.51
CA GLU A 4 15.58 -10.23 -19.65
C GLU A 4 14.14 -10.52 -19.24
N LEU A 5 13.69 -9.96 -18.11
CA LEU A 5 12.30 -10.08 -17.66
C LEU A 5 11.32 -9.50 -18.69
N ILE A 6 11.60 -8.30 -19.22
CA ILE A 6 10.77 -7.68 -20.26
C ILE A 6 10.74 -8.55 -21.53
N SER A 7 11.86 -9.14 -21.93
CA SER A 7 11.91 -10.06 -23.06
C SER A 7 10.99 -11.26 -22.82
N LYS A 8 11.10 -11.94 -21.67
CA LYS A 8 10.23 -13.09 -21.35
C LYS A 8 8.75 -12.71 -21.28
N LEU A 9 8.42 -11.53 -20.74
CA LEU A 9 7.05 -11.03 -20.72
C LEU A 9 6.52 -10.79 -22.14
N ASN A 10 7.32 -10.24 -23.05
CA ASN A 10 6.93 -10.06 -24.44
C ASN A 10 6.72 -11.38 -25.17
N ASP A 11 7.55 -12.39 -24.91
CA ASP A 11 7.40 -13.70 -25.52
C ASP A 11 6.16 -14.43 -24.99
N ALA A 12 5.91 -14.35 -23.67
CA ALA A 12 4.70 -14.87 -23.06
C ALA A 12 3.42 -14.21 -23.60
N ILE A 13 3.45 -12.91 -23.94
CA ILE A 13 2.31 -12.23 -24.61
C ILE A 13 2.02 -12.88 -25.98
N LYS A 14 3.05 -13.22 -26.75
CA LYS A 14 2.88 -13.82 -28.09
C LYS A 14 2.37 -15.26 -28.01
N THR A 15 2.85 -16.03 -27.03
CA THR A 15 2.53 -17.45 -26.89
C THR A 15 1.27 -17.70 -26.05
N GLY A 16 0.83 -16.72 -25.26
CA GLY A 16 -0.22 -16.89 -24.25
C GLY A 16 0.27 -17.63 -23.00
N GLU A 17 1.58 -17.80 -22.84
CA GLU A 17 2.18 -18.49 -21.70
C GLU A 17 1.90 -17.75 -20.38
N ILE A 18 1.63 -18.53 -19.33
CA ILE A 18 1.48 -18.03 -17.97
C ILE A 18 2.84 -18.08 -17.29
N LEU A 19 3.32 -16.93 -16.82
CA LEU A 19 4.58 -16.82 -16.12
C LEU A 19 4.38 -16.86 -14.61
N SER A 20 5.24 -17.62 -13.93
CA SER A 20 5.40 -17.55 -12.49
C SER A 20 6.40 -16.44 -12.13
N VAL A 21 5.93 -15.42 -11.40
CA VAL A 21 6.72 -14.25 -11.03
C VAL A 21 6.64 -14.02 -9.52
N ILE A 22 7.75 -13.63 -8.91
CA ILE A 22 7.78 -13.12 -7.54
C ILE A 22 7.50 -11.62 -7.61
N TYR A 23 6.50 -11.15 -6.86
CA TYR A 23 6.16 -9.73 -6.83
C TYR A 23 6.38 -9.12 -5.45
N HIS A 24 7.26 -8.11 -5.37
CA HIS A 24 7.64 -7.42 -4.13
C HIS A 24 6.78 -6.19 -3.83
N GLY A 25 5.60 -6.07 -4.45
CA GLY A 25 4.64 -5.00 -4.20
C GLY A 25 3.29 -5.50 -3.68
N GLY A 26 2.47 -4.57 -3.18
CA GLY A 26 1.13 -4.86 -2.68
C GLY A 26 1.13 -5.48 -1.28
N SER A 27 0.01 -6.10 -0.91
CA SER A 27 -0.25 -6.62 0.45
C SER A 27 0.46 -7.93 0.79
N GLN A 28 1.00 -8.65 -0.20
CA GLN A 28 1.79 -9.86 0.00
C GLN A 28 3.11 -9.79 -0.80
N PRO A 29 4.08 -8.93 -0.41
CA PRO A 29 5.37 -8.84 -1.08
C PRO A 29 6.17 -10.14 -1.01
N GLY A 30 6.87 -10.48 -2.10
CA GLY A 30 7.69 -11.69 -2.20
C GLY A 30 6.88 -12.97 -2.46
N SER A 31 5.56 -12.85 -2.67
CA SER A 31 4.73 -13.99 -3.05
C SER A 31 4.84 -14.31 -4.55
N VAL A 32 4.71 -15.60 -4.88
CA VAL A 32 4.62 -16.05 -6.28
C VAL A 32 3.23 -15.77 -6.82
N ARG A 33 3.18 -15.16 -8.00
CA ARG A 33 1.97 -14.96 -8.80
C ARG A 33 2.09 -15.68 -10.11
N GLN A 34 0.98 -16.23 -10.57
CA GLN A 34 0.82 -16.71 -11.94
C GLN A 34 0.19 -15.60 -12.76
N LEU A 35 0.93 -15.10 -13.74
CA LEU A 35 0.59 -13.94 -14.54
C LEU A 35 0.48 -14.33 -16.01
N SER A 36 -0.68 -14.08 -16.61
CA SER A 36 -0.83 -14.07 -18.07
C SER A 36 -0.68 -12.62 -18.55
N PRO A 37 0.48 -12.23 -19.11
CA PRO A 37 0.72 -10.85 -19.52
C PRO A 37 -0.12 -10.50 -20.76
N ILE A 38 -0.67 -9.28 -20.80
CA ILE A 38 -1.43 -8.73 -21.93
C ILE A 38 -0.60 -7.66 -22.66
N LYS A 39 0.08 -6.81 -21.89
CA LYS A 39 0.88 -5.69 -22.42
C LYS A 39 2.02 -5.39 -21.46
N VAL A 40 3.21 -5.17 -22.00
CA VAL A 40 4.39 -4.77 -21.22
C VAL A 40 4.98 -3.46 -21.77
N THR A 41 5.51 -2.66 -20.85
CA THR A 41 6.32 -1.46 -21.11
C THR A 41 7.62 -1.58 -20.30
N SER A 42 8.53 -0.61 -20.43
CA SER A 42 9.74 -0.58 -19.60
C SER A 42 9.46 -0.45 -18.10
N ARG A 43 8.29 0.08 -17.72
CA ARG A 43 7.94 0.38 -16.33
C ARG A 43 6.94 -0.62 -15.74
N GLU A 44 5.99 -1.06 -16.55
CA GLU A 44 4.80 -1.75 -16.07
C GLU A 44 4.41 -2.90 -16.99
N VAL A 45 3.84 -3.96 -16.40
CA VAL A 45 3.12 -5.02 -17.10
C VAL A 45 1.66 -5.02 -16.66
N ARG A 46 0.75 -5.05 -17.64
CA ARG A 46 -0.66 -5.32 -17.42
C ARG A 46 -0.94 -6.75 -17.82
N GLY A 47 -1.60 -7.52 -16.95
CA GLY A 47 -1.89 -8.93 -17.17
C GLY A 47 -2.99 -9.45 -16.26
N ILE A 48 -3.44 -10.67 -16.54
CA ILE A 48 -4.40 -11.39 -15.71
C ILE A 48 -3.62 -12.13 -14.63
N ASP A 49 -3.90 -11.82 -13.37
CA ASP A 49 -3.39 -12.57 -12.23
C ASP A 49 -4.31 -13.76 -11.98
N ILE A 50 -3.84 -14.96 -12.35
CA ILE A 50 -4.62 -16.21 -12.36
C ILE A 50 -5.21 -16.51 -10.98
N SER A 51 -4.46 -16.21 -9.92
CA SER A 51 -4.90 -16.45 -8.54
C SER A 51 -6.19 -15.69 -8.19
N SER A 52 -6.33 -14.45 -8.69
CA SER A 52 -7.48 -13.59 -8.42
C SER A 52 -8.46 -13.51 -9.60
N ASN A 53 -8.10 -14.05 -10.76
CA ASN A 53 -8.81 -13.89 -12.03
C ASN A 53 -9.15 -12.42 -12.37
N GLU A 54 -8.27 -11.49 -12.01
CA GLU A 54 -8.44 -10.04 -12.20
C GLU A 54 -7.33 -9.51 -13.13
N VAL A 55 -7.66 -8.53 -13.97
CA VAL A 55 -6.65 -7.76 -14.73
C VAL A 55 -6.00 -6.75 -13.80
N LYS A 56 -4.68 -6.82 -13.66
CA LYS A 56 -3.88 -5.96 -12.77
C LYS A 56 -2.69 -5.36 -13.52
N THR A 57 -2.17 -4.28 -12.95
CA THR A 57 -0.91 -3.66 -13.39
C THR A 57 0.16 -3.87 -12.33
N PHE A 58 1.32 -4.36 -12.74
CA PHE A 58 2.48 -4.63 -11.90
C PHE A 58 3.66 -3.78 -12.34
N LEU A 59 4.44 -3.29 -11.38
CA LEU A 59 5.68 -2.57 -11.68
C LEU A 59 6.80 -3.56 -12.00
N VAL A 60 7.41 -3.43 -13.18
CA VAL A 60 8.53 -4.29 -13.63
C VAL A 60 9.69 -4.22 -12.63
N ALA A 61 9.96 -3.04 -12.08
CA ALA A 61 11.00 -2.83 -11.07
C ALA A 61 10.78 -3.59 -9.74
N LYS A 62 9.58 -4.16 -9.51
CA LYS A 62 9.24 -4.96 -8.32
C LYS A 62 9.00 -6.44 -8.64
N MET A 63 9.37 -6.88 -9.84
CA MET A 63 9.15 -8.23 -10.33
C MET A 63 10.46 -8.98 -10.50
N GLU A 64 10.40 -10.27 -10.19
CA GLU A 64 11.44 -11.24 -10.47
C GLU A 64 10.80 -12.49 -11.08
N LEU A 65 11.51 -13.17 -11.98
CA LEU A 65 11.06 -14.47 -12.48
C LEU A 65 11.21 -15.51 -11.36
N ALA A 66 10.18 -16.30 -11.12
CA ALA A 66 10.29 -17.39 -10.15
C ALA A 66 11.27 -18.44 -10.68
N ASN A 67 12.41 -18.60 -10.01
CA ASN A 67 13.37 -19.65 -10.30
C ASN A 67 13.06 -20.91 -9.46
N SER A 68 13.25 -22.09 -10.04
CA SER A 68 12.94 -23.40 -9.43
C SER A 68 13.73 -23.73 -8.16
N THR A 69 14.70 -22.89 -7.78
CA THR A 69 15.60 -23.10 -6.64
C THR A 69 15.09 -22.54 -5.32
N SER A 70 14.00 -21.76 -5.33
CA SER A 70 13.36 -21.26 -4.12
C SER A 70 11.92 -21.73 -4.06
N SER A 71 11.38 -21.91 -2.85
CA SER A 71 9.95 -22.17 -2.61
C SER A 71 9.30 -20.91 -2.01
N PRO A 72 9.14 -19.81 -2.77
CA PRO A 72 8.49 -18.63 -2.23
C PRO A 72 7.02 -18.96 -1.95
N LYS A 73 6.44 -18.27 -0.95
CA LYS A 73 5.03 -18.48 -0.60
C LYS A 73 4.13 -18.15 -1.79
N GLN A 74 3.20 -19.03 -2.10
CA GLN A 74 2.19 -18.78 -3.14
C GLN A 74 1.32 -17.60 -2.71
N TYR A 75 1.02 -16.69 -3.64
CA TYR A 75 0.05 -15.64 -3.38
C TYR A 75 -1.32 -16.27 -3.14
N ASP A 76 -1.96 -15.88 -2.03
CA ASP A 76 -3.28 -16.36 -1.68
C ASP A 76 -4.27 -15.18 -1.71
N PRO A 77 -5.22 -15.16 -2.66
CA PRO A 77 -6.22 -14.10 -2.76
C PRO A 77 -7.21 -14.10 -1.59
N SER A 78 -7.36 -15.21 -0.86
CA SER A 78 -8.25 -15.32 0.31
C SER A 78 -7.62 -14.74 1.58
N THR A 79 -6.28 -14.67 1.63
CA THR A 79 -5.53 -13.87 2.60
C THR A 79 -5.30 -12.44 2.12
N LYS A 80 -6.03 -11.96 1.09
CA LYS A 80 -6.43 -10.54 1.09
C LYS A 80 -6.92 -10.32 2.52
N SER A 81 -6.26 -9.49 3.32
CA SER A 81 -6.69 -9.21 4.69
C SER A 81 -8.14 -8.76 4.60
N GLY A 82 -9.06 -9.72 4.77
CA GLY A 82 -10.48 -9.53 4.83
C GLY A 82 -10.80 -9.04 6.22
N SER A 83 -10.07 -8.02 6.70
CA SER A 83 -10.70 -7.15 7.65
C SER A 83 -11.89 -6.59 6.90
N LEU A 84 -13.09 -6.85 7.40
CA LEU A 84 -14.27 -6.06 7.06
C LEU A 84 -13.80 -4.61 6.94
N GLU A 85 -13.95 -4.00 5.76
CA GLU A 85 -13.56 -2.60 5.58
C GLU A 85 -14.23 -1.82 6.71
N PRO A 86 -13.46 -1.12 7.56
CA PRO A 86 -14.06 -0.39 8.66
C PRO A 86 -15.09 0.59 8.08
N ALA A 87 -16.26 0.70 8.69
CA ALA A 87 -17.30 1.57 8.16
C ALA A 87 -16.88 3.05 8.27
N THR A 88 -16.00 3.37 9.23
CA THR A 88 -15.46 4.72 9.44
C THR A 88 -13.98 4.72 9.79
N ILE A 89 -13.31 5.85 9.52
CA ILE A 89 -11.92 6.10 9.97
C ILE A 89 -11.80 5.97 11.49
N ARG A 90 -12.82 6.44 12.24
CA ARG A 90 -12.82 6.36 13.70
C ARG A 90 -12.80 4.92 14.22
N GLU A 91 -13.67 4.06 13.70
CA GLU A 91 -13.69 2.63 14.05
C GLU A 91 -12.35 1.96 13.76
N ALA A 92 -11.76 2.29 12.61
CA ALA A 92 -10.50 1.73 12.15
C ALA A 92 -9.32 1.97 13.12
N TYR A 93 -9.39 3.05 13.90
CA TYR A 93 -8.32 3.46 14.82
C TYR A 93 -8.70 3.45 16.30
N GLN A 94 -9.94 3.08 16.66
CA GLN A 94 -10.39 3.07 18.06
C GLN A 94 -9.46 2.25 18.99
N GLY A 95 -8.82 1.20 18.49
CA GLY A 95 -7.82 0.40 19.22
C GLY A 95 -6.34 0.73 18.94
N GLN A 96 -6.06 1.72 18.09
CA GLN A 96 -4.69 2.08 17.66
C GLN A 96 -4.21 3.42 18.21
N VAL A 97 -5.10 4.23 18.80
CA VAL A 97 -4.78 5.55 19.36
C VAL A 97 -3.65 5.49 20.39
N GLU A 98 -3.70 4.53 21.32
CA GLU A 98 -2.67 4.43 22.35
C GLU A 98 -1.29 4.07 21.77
N LYS A 99 -1.24 3.20 20.76
CA LYS A 99 0.01 2.89 20.03
C LYS A 99 0.59 4.13 19.35
N LEU A 100 -0.26 4.98 18.78
CA LEU A 100 0.18 6.24 18.17
C LEU A 100 0.71 7.23 19.23
N LYS A 101 0.07 7.29 20.40
CA LYS A 101 0.57 8.10 21.53
C LYS A 101 1.90 7.58 22.07
N GLU A 102 2.08 6.26 22.16
CA GLU A 102 3.35 5.63 22.56
C GLU A 102 4.50 6.00 21.59
N LEU A 103 4.18 6.14 20.30
CA LEU A 103 5.10 6.67 19.28
C LEU A 103 5.42 8.17 19.44
N GLY A 104 4.80 8.85 20.42
CA GLY A 104 5.05 10.25 20.76
C GLY A 104 4.13 11.24 20.06
N TRP A 105 3.11 10.75 19.35
CA TRP A 105 2.14 11.61 18.67
C TRP A 105 1.11 12.18 19.65
N TYR A 106 0.70 13.43 19.41
CA TYR A 106 -0.65 13.85 19.76
C TYR A 106 -1.60 13.40 18.66
N VAL A 107 -2.71 12.77 19.02
CA VAL A 107 -3.71 12.24 18.09
C VAL A 107 -4.97 13.10 18.13
N GLY A 108 -5.22 13.85 17.07
CA GLY A 108 -6.50 14.51 16.81
C GLY A 108 -7.47 13.52 16.20
N LEU A 109 -8.63 13.33 16.83
CA LEU A 109 -9.69 12.45 16.35
C LEU A 109 -10.92 13.27 15.99
N GLU A 110 -11.32 13.17 14.74
CA GLU A 110 -12.57 13.72 14.23
C GLU A 110 -13.45 12.59 13.68
N LYS A 111 -14.68 12.91 13.27
CA LYS A 111 -15.62 11.92 12.76
C LYS A 111 -15.07 11.17 11.54
N ASP A 112 -14.53 11.95 10.60
CA ASP A 112 -14.09 11.48 9.28
C ASP A 112 -12.60 11.79 9.05
N ALA A 113 -11.83 12.05 10.11
CA ALA A 113 -10.40 12.31 10.00
C ALA A 113 -9.62 11.94 11.28
N ILE A 114 -8.34 11.63 11.09
CA ILE A 114 -7.34 11.51 12.15
C ILE A 114 -6.12 12.30 11.74
N SER A 115 -5.63 13.12 12.65
CA SER A 115 -4.43 13.93 12.47
C SER A 115 -3.40 13.62 13.55
N LEU A 116 -2.14 13.52 13.15
CA LEU A 116 -1.01 13.31 14.06
C LEU A 116 -0.18 14.58 14.12
N HIS A 117 0.08 15.04 15.35
CA HIS A 117 0.79 16.27 15.62
C HIS A 117 1.99 16.03 16.52
N ARG A 118 3.09 16.73 16.23
CA ARG A 118 4.22 16.80 17.15
C ARG A 118 3.97 17.80 18.29
N TYR A 119 4.74 17.65 19.36
CA TYR A 119 4.88 18.66 20.39
C TYR A 119 6.06 19.60 20.06
N PHE A 120 5.94 20.87 20.44
CA PHE A 120 7.07 21.77 20.55
C PHE A 120 7.94 21.39 21.75
N LYS A 121 9.18 21.91 21.79
CA LYS A 121 10.11 21.69 22.92
C LYS A 121 9.55 22.12 24.29
N ASN A 122 8.56 23.02 24.29
CA ASN A 122 7.85 23.49 25.49
C ASN A 122 6.62 22.63 25.85
N GLY A 123 6.44 21.46 25.22
CA GLY A 123 5.32 20.54 25.47
C GLY A 123 3.98 20.96 24.85
N LYS A 124 3.90 22.09 24.14
CA LYS A 124 2.67 22.50 23.45
C LYS A 124 2.49 21.75 22.14
N ILE A 125 1.25 21.41 21.79
CA ILE A 125 0.92 20.73 20.53
C ILE A 125 1.17 21.70 19.35
N ARG A 126 1.73 21.20 18.26
CA ARG A 126 1.83 21.96 16.99
C ARG A 126 0.47 21.99 16.30
N LYS A 127 0.05 23.18 15.86
CA LYS A 127 -1.21 23.35 15.12
C LYS A 127 -1.23 22.58 13.80
N GLY A 128 -0.12 22.56 13.07
CA GLY A 128 0.02 21.79 11.84
C GLY A 128 0.10 20.30 12.16
N ALA A 129 -0.72 19.51 11.47
CA ALA A 129 -0.59 18.05 11.48
C ALA A 129 0.57 17.64 10.58
N ASP A 130 1.36 16.67 11.05
CA ASP A 130 2.43 16.08 10.27
C ASP A 130 1.89 14.96 9.37
N VAL A 131 0.97 14.13 9.89
CA VAL A 131 0.34 13.02 9.15
C VAL A 131 -1.17 13.11 9.30
N VAL A 132 -1.93 12.92 8.22
CA VAL A 132 -3.39 13.00 8.23
C VAL A 132 -3.97 11.86 7.39
N ILE A 133 -5.04 11.24 7.88
CA ILE A 133 -5.99 10.47 7.08
C ILE A 133 -7.37 11.12 7.22
N ALA A 134 -8.05 11.37 6.11
CA ALA A 134 -9.36 12.00 6.10
C ALA A 134 -10.24 11.42 4.99
N LYS A 135 -11.56 11.44 5.18
CA LYS A 135 -12.53 11.11 4.15
C LYS A 135 -13.20 12.39 3.64
N TYR A 136 -13.20 12.57 2.32
CA TYR A 136 -13.96 13.62 1.64
C TYR A 136 -14.91 12.98 0.62
N ASP A 137 -16.18 13.38 0.67
CA ASP A 137 -17.21 12.84 -0.22
C ASP A 137 -17.21 13.49 -1.63
N ASP A 138 -16.32 14.45 -1.87
CA ASP A 138 -16.18 15.16 -3.16
C ASP A 138 -15.59 14.29 -4.29
N ASN A 139 -14.87 13.22 -3.94
CA ASN A 139 -14.34 12.23 -4.87
C ASN A 139 -14.79 10.82 -4.47
N PRO A 140 -16.01 10.41 -4.85
CA PRO A 140 -16.59 9.13 -4.42
C PRO A 140 -15.81 7.91 -4.90
N SER A 141 -15.03 8.03 -5.98
CA SER A 141 -14.17 6.95 -6.46
C SER A 141 -12.92 6.74 -5.59
N ARG A 142 -12.45 7.80 -4.92
CA ARG A 142 -11.24 7.81 -4.09
C ARG A 142 -11.41 8.75 -2.89
N PRO A 143 -12.36 8.46 -1.97
CA PRO A 143 -12.77 9.41 -0.94
C PRO A 143 -11.78 9.51 0.21
N PHE A 144 -10.80 8.60 0.32
CA PHE A 144 -9.86 8.58 1.43
C PHE A 144 -8.54 9.25 1.04
N TYR A 145 -8.14 10.25 1.80
CA TYR A 145 -6.97 11.09 1.55
C TYR A 145 -5.97 10.85 2.65
N VAL A 146 -4.70 10.67 2.27
CA VAL A 146 -3.58 10.55 3.20
C VAL A 146 -2.53 11.59 2.84
N TYR A 147 -2.10 12.34 3.85
CA TYR A 147 -1.01 13.28 3.77
C TYR A 147 0.05 12.91 4.81
N GLY A 148 1.32 13.12 4.47
CA GLY A 148 2.44 12.83 5.34
C GLY A 148 3.74 13.43 4.79
N PRO A 149 4.79 13.54 5.62
CA PRO A 149 6.02 14.24 5.25
C PRO A 149 6.80 13.61 4.09
N SER A 150 6.65 12.30 3.83
CA SER A 150 7.32 11.66 2.68
C SER A 150 6.62 11.92 1.35
N LEU A 151 5.43 12.53 1.38
CA LEU A 151 4.57 12.67 0.22
C LEU A 151 4.70 14.08 -0.38
N ALA A 152 5.04 14.17 -1.66
CA ALA A 152 5.05 15.45 -2.37
C ALA A 152 3.66 16.10 -2.46
N SER A 153 2.60 15.30 -2.35
CA SER A 153 1.20 15.72 -2.29
C SER A 153 0.34 14.64 -1.65
N ALA A 154 -0.86 15.00 -1.19
CA ALA A 154 -1.80 14.03 -0.63
C ALA A 154 -2.13 12.91 -1.63
N ARG A 155 -2.22 11.68 -1.12
CA ARG A 155 -2.56 10.48 -1.88
C ARG A 155 -4.01 10.11 -1.61
N THR A 156 -4.76 9.77 -2.67
CA THR A 156 -6.16 9.36 -2.55
C THR A 156 -6.35 7.86 -2.75
N PHE A 157 -7.38 7.27 -2.15
CA PHE A 157 -7.64 5.83 -2.19
C PHE A 157 -9.14 5.56 -2.28
N GLY A 158 -9.50 4.53 -3.06
CA GLY A 158 -10.88 4.03 -3.13
C GLY A 158 -11.27 3.16 -1.94
N LYS A 159 -10.30 2.68 -1.15
CA LYS A 159 -10.52 1.80 0.00
C LYS A 159 -9.86 2.39 1.24
N LEU A 160 -10.52 2.24 2.39
CA LEU A 160 -10.01 2.74 3.66
C LEU A 160 -8.79 1.94 4.09
N SER A 161 -8.82 0.61 3.95
CA SER A 161 -7.68 -0.27 4.25
C SER A 161 -6.37 0.18 3.59
N SER A 162 -6.39 0.49 2.28
CA SER A 162 -5.20 0.97 1.56
C SER A 162 -4.73 2.34 2.03
N ALA A 163 -5.66 3.24 2.39
CA ALA A 163 -5.30 4.53 2.99
C ALA A 163 -4.65 4.34 4.37
N MET A 164 -5.16 3.41 5.18
CA MET A 164 -4.60 3.10 6.49
C MET A 164 -3.20 2.51 6.41
N GLU A 165 -2.91 1.67 5.42
CA GLU A 165 -1.56 1.13 5.19
C GLU A 165 -0.55 2.28 5.05
N LEU A 166 -0.83 3.25 4.16
CA LEU A 166 0.06 4.40 3.97
C LEU A 166 0.10 5.31 5.19
N PHE A 167 -1.04 5.58 5.84
CA PHE A 167 -1.06 6.39 7.06
C PHE A 167 -0.20 5.76 8.16
N ASN A 168 -0.29 4.44 8.34
CA ASN A 168 0.49 3.73 9.34
C ASN A 168 1.98 3.76 9.02
N GLU A 169 2.36 3.61 7.74
CA GLU A 169 3.74 3.76 7.27
C GLU A 169 4.30 5.15 7.60
N GLU A 170 3.58 6.23 7.23
CA GLU A 170 3.97 7.61 7.52
C GLU A 170 4.05 7.88 9.04
N SER A 171 3.07 7.38 9.81
CA SER A 171 3.03 7.56 11.26
C SER A 171 4.22 6.94 11.98
N LYS A 172 4.72 5.80 11.48
CA LYS A 172 5.87 5.08 12.07
C LYS A 172 7.17 5.71 11.62
N THR A 173 7.30 5.97 10.32
CA THR A 173 8.51 6.55 9.72
C THR A 173 8.84 7.90 10.35
N HIS A 174 7.83 8.72 10.62
CA HIS A 174 8.00 10.09 11.15
C HIS A 174 7.70 10.23 12.65
N ALA A 175 7.53 9.11 13.35
CA ALA A 175 7.17 9.10 14.77
C ALA A 175 8.17 9.92 15.62
N PRO A 176 7.70 10.81 16.51
CA PRO A 176 8.57 11.63 17.36
C PRO A 176 9.52 10.84 18.23
N ASN A 177 9.09 9.66 18.69
CA ASN A 177 9.89 8.78 19.54
C ASN A 177 10.68 7.74 18.74
N ASN A 178 10.65 7.78 17.41
CA ASN A 178 11.45 6.87 16.60
C ASN A 178 12.92 7.31 16.68
N LYS A 179 13.71 6.63 17.51
CA LYS A 179 15.16 6.83 17.57
C LYS A 179 15.75 6.30 16.26
N THR A 180 16.09 7.22 15.37
CA THR A 180 17.04 6.96 14.28
C THR A 180 18.45 6.92 14.85
#